data_AF-A0AAW9BB84-F1
#
_entry.id   AF-A0AAW9BB84-F1
#
_cell.length_a   1.000
_cell.length_b   1.000
_cell.length_c   1.000
_cell.angle_alpha   90.00
_cell.angle_beta   90.00
_cell.angle_gamma   90.00
#
_symmetry.space_group_name_H-M   'P 1'
#
loop_
_entity.id
_entity.type
_entity.pdbx_description
1 polymer ?
#
loop_
_entity_poly.entity_id
_entity_poly.type
_entity_poly.pdbx_seq_one_letter_code
_entity_poly.pdbx_strand_id
1 'polypeptide(L)'
;TPFPMVDTQLMAAFLGHGLSTGFATLVEEYLGVALDKSESRTDWMARPLTQKQLDYAAADVHYLLPLYEKLLDKVTEAGWWEAVQQESDLLVSKRIRETNEENAYLDIKGAWQLKPSELAVLKPLATWRYREAIKRDLALNFIFKEGDLLTVARLGLTSFKKMEAEGMDSRAVNRHGTKIAAIVKKAKQTPPEEYPAKIDRLMDYPGYKQVFKNMK
;
A
#
# COMPACT_ATOMS: atom_id res chain seq x y z
N THR A 1 8.91 -15.07 7.96
CA THR A 1 9.80 -14.08 7.32
C THR A 1 11.21 -14.33 7.79
N PRO A 2 12.26 -14.19 6.94
CA PRO A 2 13.64 -14.33 7.39
C PRO A 2 13.95 -13.36 8.54
N PHE A 3 14.71 -13.82 9.53
CA PHE A 3 15.15 -13.04 10.68
C PHE A 3 16.52 -13.54 11.14
N PRO A 4 17.50 -12.66 11.40
CA PRO A 4 17.45 -11.19 11.28
C PRO A 4 17.37 -10.71 9.81
N MET A 5 16.88 -9.48 9.58
CA MET A 5 16.82 -8.84 8.27
C MET A 5 17.23 -7.37 8.39
N VAL A 6 18.10 -6.91 7.49
CA VAL A 6 18.63 -5.54 7.47
C VAL A 6 18.55 -5.00 6.05
N ASP A 7 18.19 -3.73 5.90
CA ASP A 7 18.06 -3.04 4.62
C ASP A 7 19.28 -2.14 4.33
N THR A 8 20.00 -2.42 3.24
CA THR A 8 21.16 -1.63 2.82
C THR A 8 20.80 -0.21 2.37
N GLN A 9 19.57 0.02 1.92
CA GLN A 9 19.08 1.38 1.64
C GLN A 9 18.91 2.18 2.93
N LEU A 10 18.46 1.56 4.02
CA LEU A 10 18.41 2.21 5.33
C LEU A 10 19.82 2.51 5.83
N MET A 11 20.75 1.56 5.74
CA MET A 11 22.16 1.80 6.09
C MET A 11 22.72 3.02 5.36
N ALA A 12 22.49 3.10 4.05
CA ALA A 12 22.91 4.24 3.24
C ALA A 12 22.21 5.55 3.66
N ALA A 13 20.92 5.51 4.00
CA ALA A 13 20.19 6.70 4.47
C ALA A 13 20.79 7.29 5.76
N PHE A 14 21.15 6.45 6.74
CA PHE A 14 21.85 6.87 7.95
C PHE A 14 23.26 7.43 7.67
N LEU A 15 23.86 7.05 6.54
CA LEU A 15 25.14 7.58 6.05
C LEU A 15 24.98 8.83 5.18
N GLY A 16 23.76 9.38 5.03
CA GLY A 16 23.50 10.64 4.34
C GLY A 16 23.13 10.53 2.86
N HIS A 17 22.91 9.32 2.34
CA HIS A 17 22.54 9.12 0.92
C HIS A 17 21.11 9.54 0.58
N GLY A 18 20.26 9.73 1.59
CA GLY A 18 18.82 9.93 1.41
C GLY A 18 18.03 8.62 1.41
N LEU A 19 16.72 8.73 1.63
CA LEU A 19 15.84 7.56 1.90
C LEU A 19 15.54 6.70 0.67
N SER A 20 15.84 7.16 -0.54
CA SER A 20 15.42 6.52 -1.79
C SER A 20 16.57 6.24 -2.75
N THR A 21 17.80 6.12 -2.24
CA THR A 21 18.98 5.85 -3.09
C THR A 21 18.91 4.45 -3.67
N GLY A 22 19.12 4.35 -4.98
CA GLY A 22 18.97 3.11 -5.72
C GLY A 22 20.17 2.17 -5.54
N PHE A 23 19.92 0.86 -5.59
CA PHE A 23 20.95 -0.18 -5.48
C PHE A 23 22.13 0.01 -6.44
N ALA A 24 21.87 0.24 -7.73
CA ALA A 24 22.94 0.44 -8.72
C ALA A 24 23.82 1.67 -8.41
N THR A 25 23.25 2.73 -7.85
CA THR A 25 24.02 3.92 -7.43
C THR A 25 24.95 3.57 -6.26
N LEU A 26 24.46 2.82 -5.28
CA LEU A 26 25.28 2.37 -4.14
C LEU A 26 26.38 1.41 -4.61
N VAL A 27 26.08 0.48 -5.52
CA VAL A 27 27.07 -0.44 -6.09
C VAL A 27 28.15 0.32 -6.86
N GLU A 28 27.77 1.30 -7.68
CA GLU A 28 28.73 2.14 -8.40
C GLU A 28 29.63 2.94 -7.44
N GLU A 29 29.06 3.55 -6.41
CA GLU A 29 29.81 4.36 -5.46
C GLU A 29 30.74 3.52 -4.56
N TYR A 30 30.25 2.44 -3.98
CA TYR A 30 30.98 1.66 -2.97
C TYR A 30 31.86 0.56 -3.58
N LEU A 31 31.49 0.04 -4.75
CA LEU A 31 32.20 -1.07 -5.40
C LEU A 31 32.85 -0.66 -6.74
N GLY A 32 32.55 0.52 -7.28
CA GLY A 32 33.10 0.98 -8.57
C GLY A 32 32.53 0.24 -9.78
N VAL A 33 31.38 -0.43 -9.62
CA VAL A 33 30.77 -1.26 -10.66
C VAL A 33 29.50 -0.59 -11.20
N ALA A 34 29.49 -0.29 -12.50
CA ALA A 34 28.29 0.19 -13.18
C ALA A 34 27.39 -0.99 -13.57
N LEU A 35 26.21 -1.09 -12.95
CA LEU A 35 25.24 -2.13 -13.29
C LEU A 35 24.40 -1.77 -14.51
N ASP A 36 24.17 -2.77 -15.38
CA ASP A 36 23.20 -2.64 -16.46
C ASP A 36 21.77 -2.65 -15.91
N LYS A 37 20.97 -1.63 -16.29
CA LYS A 37 19.58 -1.45 -15.84
C LYS A 37 18.56 -1.95 -16.87
N SER A 38 19.02 -2.49 -18.00
CA SER A 38 18.21 -2.83 -19.17
C SER A 38 17.10 -3.84 -18.90
N GLU A 39 17.29 -4.77 -17.96
CA GLU A 39 16.36 -5.86 -17.67
C GLU A 39 15.41 -5.60 -16.48
N SER A 40 15.50 -4.41 -15.84
CA SER A 40 14.70 -4.06 -14.65
C SER A 40 13.18 -4.06 -14.87
N ARG A 41 12.72 -3.92 -16.13
CA ARG A 41 11.29 -3.84 -16.51
C ARG A 41 10.94 -4.82 -17.63
N THR A 42 11.26 -6.09 -17.44
CA THR A 42 10.92 -7.17 -18.38
C THR A 42 9.91 -8.15 -17.77
N ASP A 43 9.37 -9.05 -18.60
CA ASP A 43 8.44 -10.08 -18.14
C ASP A 43 9.19 -11.19 -17.37
N TRP A 44 9.15 -11.11 -16.04
CA TRP A 44 9.74 -12.10 -15.13
C TRP A 44 8.93 -13.40 -15.02
N MET A 45 7.73 -13.44 -15.58
CA MET A 45 6.88 -14.64 -15.66
C MET A 45 7.14 -15.44 -16.94
N ALA A 46 7.75 -14.83 -17.96
CA ALA A 46 8.10 -15.49 -19.22
C ALA A 46 9.01 -16.71 -19.00
N ARG A 47 8.80 -17.76 -19.79
CA ARG A 47 9.67 -18.95 -19.79
C ARG A 47 10.00 -19.41 -21.22
N PRO A 48 11.27 -19.74 -21.52
CA PRO A 48 12.44 -19.57 -20.64
C PRO A 48 12.78 -18.09 -20.42
N LEU A 49 13.45 -17.78 -19.30
CA LEU A 49 14.05 -16.46 -19.13
C LEU A 49 15.24 -16.31 -20.08
N THR A 50 15.49 -15.09 -20.55
CA THR A 50 16.66 -14.81 -21.38
C THR A 50 17.94 -14.80 -20.53
N GLN A 51 19.10 -15.01 -21.17
CA GLN A 51 20.38 -14.94 -20.45
C GLN A 51 20.58 -13.58 -19.76
N LYS A 52 20.17 -12.48 -20.41
CA LYS A 52 20.27 -11.13 -19.83
C LYS A 52 19.44 -10.99 -18.55
N GLN A 53 18.23 -11.55 -18.52
CA GLN A 53 17.40 -11.57 -17.32
C GLN A 53 18.06 -12.38 -16.19
N LEU A 54 18.68 -13.51 -16.52
CA LEU A 54 19.42 -14.32 -15.53
C LEU A 54 20.62 -13.56 -14.97
N ASP A 55 21.41 -12.91 -15.83
CA ASP A 55 22.59 -12.14 -15.43
C ASP A 55 22.19 -10.93 -14.57
N TYR A 56 21.13 -10.20 -14.95
CA TYR A 56 20.59 -9.09 -14.16
C TYR A 56 20.13 -9.54 -12.78
N ALA A 57 19.32 -10.60 -12.70
CA ALA A 57 18.81 -11.10 -11.43
C ALA A 57 19.93 -11.62 -10.52
N ALA A 58 20.97 -12.23 -11.09
CA ALA A 58 22.14 -12.67 -10.34
C ALA A 58 22.96 -11.48 -9.82
N ALA A 59 23.11 -10.41 -10.61
CA ALA A 59 23.83 -9.21 -10.21
C ALA A 59 23.21 -8.53 -8.97
N ASP A 60 21.87 -8.50 -8.87
CA ASP A 60 21.14 -7.91 -7.75
C ASP A 60 21.47 -8.53 -6.38
N VAL A 61 21.99 -9.77 -6.34
CA VAL A 61 22.45 -10.43 -5.11
C VAL A 61 23.96 -10.61 -5.04
N HIS A 62 24.63 -10.77 -6.18
CA HIS A 62 26.09 -10.94 -6.25
C HIS A 62 26.82 -9.71 -5.67
N TYR A 63 26.36 -8.50 -6.00
CA TYR A 63 26.96 -7.26 -5.51
C TYR A 63 26.38 -6.80 -4.17
N LEU A 64 25.27 -7.38 -3.72
CA LEU A 64 24.61 -6.97 -2.47
C LEU A 64 25.43 -7.32 -1.23
N LEU A 65 26.06 -8.50 -1.19
CA LEU A 65 26.86 -8.91 -0.03
C LEU A 65 28.12 -8.02 0.17
N PRO A 66 28.98 -7.79 -0.85
CA PRO A 66 30.11 -6.87 -0.70
C PRO A 66 29.67 -5.43 -0.38
N LEU A 67 28.53 -4.98 -0.90
CA LEU A 67 27.96 -3.68 -0.57
C LEU A 67 27.55 -3.63 0.91
N TYR A 68 26.84 -4.66 1.40
CA TYR A 68 26.42 -4.77 2.79
C TYR A 68 27.61 -4.68 3.75
N GLU A 69 28.69 -5.42 3.49
CA GLU A 69 29.89 -5.41 4.34
C GLU A 69 30.49 -3.99 4.46
N LYS A 70 30.63 -3.27 3.33
CA LYS A 70 31.13 -1.89 3.33
C LYS A 70 30.21 -0.92 4.07
N LEU A 71 28.90 -1.08 3.90
CA LEU A 71 27.93 -0.24 4.61
C LEU A 71 27.93 -0.55 6.12
N LEU A 72 28.12 -1.82 6.50
CA LEU A 72 28.14 -2.24 7.89
C LEU A 72 29.30 -1.61 8.64
N ASP A 73 30.50 -1.67 8.06
CA ASP A 73 31.69 -1.03 8.64
C ASP A 73 31.45 0.46 8.88
N LYS A 74 30.94 1.16 7.85
CA LYS A 74 30.72 2.61 7.90
C LYS A 74 29.62 3.02 8.87
N VAL A 75 28.50 2.30 8.90
CA VAL A 75 27.39 2.65 9.79
C VAL A 75 27.69 2.32 11.24
N THR A 76 28.52 1.29 11.48
CA THR A 76 29.05 0.97 12.81
C THR A 76 30.03 2.03 13.28
N GLU A 77 30.96 2.47 12.42
CA GLU A 77 31.89 3.57 12.71
C GLU A 77 31.15 4.89 13.00
N ALA A 78 30.07 5.16 12.25
CA ALA A 78 29.23 6.34 12.48
C ALA A 78 28.32 6.23 13.72
N GLY A 79 28.27 5.08 14.39
CA GLY A 79 27.46 4.86 15.60
C GLY A 79 25.96 4.69 15.36
N TRP A 80 25.53 4.42 14.12
CA TRP A 80 24.11 4.31 13.75
C TRP A 80 23.59 2.88 13.61
N TRP A 81 24.44 1.87 13.82
CA TRP A 81 24.08 0.47 13.56
C TRP A 81 22.81 0.02 14.31
N GLU A 82 22.67 0.35 15.60
CA GLU A 82 21.49 -0.02 16.37
C GLU A 82 20.21 0.62 15.80
N ALA A 83 20.28 1.89 15.39
CA ALA A 83 19.15 2.59 14.79
C ALA A 83 18.74 1.97 13.44
N VAL A 84 19.70 1.53 12.62
CA VAL A 84 19.43 0.78 11.38
C VAL A 84 18.68 -0.52 11.67
N GLN A 85 19.09 -1.26 12.69
CA GLN A 85 18.43 -2.51 13.07
C GLN A 85 17.00 -2.24 13.53
N GLN A 86 16.79 -1.23 14.38
CA GLN A 86 15.45 -0.83 14.85
C GLN A 86 14.54 -0.41 13.69
N GLU A 87 15.03 0.39 12.75
CA GLU A 87 14.24 0.80 11.58
C GLU A 87 13.96 -0.37 10.63
N SER A 88 14.92 -1.30 10.45
CA SER A 88 14.72 -2.51 9.64
C SER A 88 13.65 -3.41 10.27
N ASP A 89 13.70 -3.64 11.58
CA ASP A 89 12.68 -4.39 12.34
C ASP A 89 11.31 -3.71 12.28
N LEU A 90 11.27 -2.37 12.33
CA LEU A 90 10.04 -1.60 12.18
C LEU A 90 9.45 -1.75 10.77
N LEU A 91 10.26 -1.76 9.71
CA LEU A 91 9.79 -2.01 8.34
C LEU A 91 9.23 -3.43 8.19
N VAL A 92 9.92 -4.44 8.72
CA VAL A 92 9.45 -5.83 8.72
C VAL A 92 8.12 -5.95 9.46
N SER A 93 8.01 -5.39 10.67
CA SER A 93 6.78 -5.48 11.48
C SER A 93 5.57 -4.81 10.81
N LYS A 94 5.77 -3.70 10.10
CA LYS A 94 4.72 -3.04 9.30
C LYS A 94 4.25 -3.90 8.12
N ARG A 95 5.12 -4.71 7.51
CA ARG A 95 4.81 -5.54 6.33
C ARG A 95 4.11 -6.85 6.67
N ILE A 96 4.45 -7.45 7.81
CA ILE A 96 3.81 -8.71 8.26
C ILE A 96 2.47 -8.50 8.94
N ARG A 97 2.08 -7.25 9.21
CA ARG A 97 0.82 -6.93 9.89
C ARG A 97 -0.36 -7.43 9.05
N GLU A 98 -1.13 -8.36 9.62
CA GLU A 98 -2.37 -8.82 9.02
C GLU A 98 -3.35 -7.66 8.86
N THR A 99 -3.89 -7.53 7.66
CA THR A 99 -4.91 -6.53 7.37
C THR A 99 -6.26 -7.11 7.74
N ASN A 100 -6.95 -6.49 8.71
CA ASN A 100 -8.34 -6.82 8.95
C ASN A 100 -9.19 -6.28 7.78
N GLU A 101 -9.76 -7.18 6.99
CA GLU A 101 -10.64 -6.86 5.85
C GLU A 101 -11.87 -6.03 6.23
N GLU A 102 -12.31 -6.07 7.49
CA GLU A 102 -13.36 -5.20 8.00
C GLU A 102 -12.94 -3.74 8.11
N ASN A 103 -11.64 -3.49 8.20
CA ASN A 103 -11.07 -2.15 8.28
C ASN A 103 -10.70 -1.57 6.91
N ALA A 104 -10.92 -2.31 5.81
CA ALA A 104 -10.57 -1.87 4.46
C ALA A 104 -11.23 -0.55 4.03
N TYR A 105 -12.34 -0.16 4.68
CA TYR A 105 -12.99 1.14 4.43
C TYR A 105 -12.21 2.33 5.00
N LEU A 106 -11.36 2.11 6.01
CA LEU A 106 -10.53 3.17 6.61
C LEU A 106 -9.44 3.65 5.65
N ASP A 107 -9.02 2.78 4.71
CA ASP A 107 -8.01 3.10 3.71
C ASP A 107 -8.59 3.82 2.47
N ILE A 108 -9.92 3.89 2.34
CA ILE A 108 -10.59 4.56 1.22
C ILE A 108 -10.44 6.08 1.35
N LYS A 109 -9.82 6.70 0.34
CA LYS A 109 -9.67 8.15 0.31
C LYS A 109 -11.04 8.81 0.29
N GLY A 110 -11.27 9.71 1.26
CA GLY A 110 -12.54 10.43 1.38
C GLY A 110 -13.60 9.74 2.25
N ALA A 111 -13.32 8.56 2.83
CA ALA A 111 -14.24 7.91 3.78
C ALA A 111 -14.61 8.83 4.96
N TRP A 112 -13.68 9.69 5.40
CA TRP A 112 -13.90 10.70 6.45
C TRP A 112 -15.00 11.73 6.13
N GLN A 113 -15.38 11.88 4.87
CA GLN A 113 -16.47 12.77 4.47
C GLN A 113 -17.85 12.15 4.71
N LEU A 114 -17.91 10.85 4.95
CA LEU A 114 -19.17 10.13 5.11
C LEU A 114 -19.68 10.23 6.55
N LYS A 115 -21.02 10.25 6.67
CA LYS A 115 -21.71 10.15 7.97
C LYS A 115 -21.65 8.71 8.49
N PRO A 116 -21.85 8.46 9.80
CA PRO A 116 -21.90 7.10 10.36
C PRO A 116 -22.84 6.14 9.61
N SER A 117 -24.02 6.60 9.18
CA SER A 117 -24.97 5.81 8.39
C SER A 117 -24.44 5.43 7.00
N GLU A 118 -23.65 6.31 6.38
CA GLU A 118 -23.03 6.06 5.07
C GLU A 118 -21.79 5.17 5.22
N LEU A 119 -21.05 5.30 6.34
CA LEU A 119 -19.97 4.38 6.70
C LEU A 119 -20.49 2.96 6.99
N ALA A 120 -21.68 2.82 7.55
CA ALA A 120 -22.34 1.53 7.71
C ALA A 120 -22.60 0.83 6.36
N VAL A 121 -22.73 1.60 5.27
CA VAL A 121 -22.79 1.08 3.89
C VAL A 121 -21.40 0.84 3.31
N LEU A 122 -20.46 1.77 3.52
CA LEU A 122 -19.10 1.67 2.98
C LEU A 122 -18.32 0.48 3.55
N LYS A 123 -18.42 0.22 4.86
CA LYS A 123 -17.70 -0.87 5.53
C LYS A 123 -17.92 -2.24 4.85
N PRO A 124 -19.16 -2.76 4.73
CA PRO A 124 -19.38 -4.06 4.09
C PRO A 124 -19.09 -4.05 2.58
N LEU A 125 -19.22 -2.91 1.90
CA LEU A 125 -18.82 -2.76 0.49
C LEU A 125 -17.30 -2.91 0.33
N ALA A 126 -16.51 -2.24 1.17
CA ALA A 126 -15.06 -2.33 1.16
C ALA A 126 -14.57 -3.73 1.52
N THR A 127 -15.15 -4.36 2.54
CA THR A 127 -14.86 -5.75 2.92
C THR A 127 -15.17 -6.73 1.79
N TRP A 128 -16.32 -6.59 1.12
CA TRP A 128 -16.62 -7.41 -0.06
C TRP A 128 -15.60 -7.20 -1.18
N ARG A 129 -15.27 -5.95 -1.51
CA ARG A 129 -14.29 -5.62 -2.55
C ARG A 129 -12.93 -6.26 -2.26
N TYR A 130 -12.50 -6.20 -1.00
CA TYR A 130 -11.24 -6.78 -0.53
C TYR A 130 -11.23 -8.32 -0.68
N ARG A 131 -12.28 -8.99 -0.19
CA ARG A 131 -12.43 -10.45 -0.34
C ARG A 131 -12.47 -10.89 -1.81
N GLU A 132 -13.18 -10.15 -2.65
CA GLU A 132 -13.28 -10.46 -4.08
C GLU A 132 -11.93 -10.25 -4.80
N ALA A 133 -11.18 -9.22 -4.42
CA ALA A 133 -9.83 -8.97 -4.92
C ALA A 133 -8.87 -10.12 -4.60
N ILE A 134 -8.85 -10.59 -3.35
CA ILE A 134 -8.05 -11.76 -2.95
C ILE A 134 -8.49 -13.00 -3.72
N LYS A 135 -9.80 -13.28 -3.74
CA LYS A 135 -10.34 -14.48 -4.40
C LYS A 135 -9.98 -14.55 -5.87
N ARG A 136 -9.90 -13.40 -6.55
CA ARG A 136 -9.65 -13.32 -8.01
C ARG A 136 -8.21 -13.00 -8.36
N ASP A 137 -7.35 -12.77 -7.36
CA ASP A 137 -5.99 -12.28 -7.55
C ASP A 137 -5.93 -11.02 -8.42
N LEU A 138 -6.75 -10.02 -8.06
CA LEU A 138 -6.85 -8.74 -8.78
C LEU A 138 -6.71 -7.57 -7.81
N ALA A 139 -6.04 -6.50 -8.23
CA ALA A 139 -6.01 -5.27 -7.45
C ALA A 139 -7.42 -4.67 -7.27
N LEU A 140 -7.65 -4.02 -6.13
CA LEU A 140 -8.98 -3.57 -5.68
C LEU A 140 -9.76 -2.76 -6.74
N ASN A 141 -9.09 -1.87 -7.47
CA ASN A 141 -9.72 -1.02 -8.48
C ASN A 141 -10.14 -1.77 -9.75
N PHE A 142 -9.63 -2.99 -9.99
CA PHE A 142 -10.12 -3.86 -11.07
C PHE A 142 -11.39 -4.60 -10.68
N ILE A 143 -11.71 -4.70 -9.39
CA ILE A 143 -13.00 -5.20 -8.90
C ILE A 143 -14.05 -4.08 -9.01
N PHE A 144 -13.81 -2.99 -8.29
CA PHE A 144 -14.67 -1.82 -8.33
C PHE A 144 -13.87 -0.59 -7.89
N LYS A 145 -13.96 0.50 -8.65
CA LYS A 145 -13.14 1.69 -8.41
C LYS A 145 -13.46 2.27 -7.03
N GLU A 146 -12.42 2.73 -6.35
CA GLU A 146 -12.52 3.32 -5.01
C GLU A 146 -13.51 4.50 -4.95
N GLY A 147 -13.41 5.44 -5.90
CA GLY A 147 -14.33 6.58 -5.98
C GLY A 147 -15.78 6.17 -6.18
N ASP A 148 -16.03 5.18 -7.04
CA ASP A 148 -17.39 4.68 -7.30
C ASP A 148 -17.97 4.03 -6.05
N LEU A 149 -17.16 3.28 -5.28
CA LEU A 149 -17.57 2.67 -4.02
C LEU A 149 -18.00 3.73 -2.98
N LEU A 150 -17.24 4.84 -2.91
CA LEU A 150 -17.55 5.98 -2.05
C LEU A 150 -18.88 6.64 -2.46
N THR A 151 -19.10 6.85 -3.76
CA THR A 151 -20.34 7.42 -4.31
C THR A 151 -21.54 6.52 -4.06
N VAL A 152 -21.40 5.20 -4.26
CA VAL A 152 -22.46 4.24 -3.93
C VAL A 152 -22.84 4.32 -2.46
N ALA A 153 -21.85 4.38 -1.55
CA ALA A 153 -22.11 4.46 -0.12
C ALA A 153 -22.81 5.76 0.27
N ARG A 154 -22.32 6.90 -0.24
CA ARG A 154 -22.86 8.24 0.03
C ARG A 154 -24.31 8.39 -0.43
N LEU A 155 -24.61 7.96 -1.66
CA LEU A 155 -25.94 8.10 -2.25
C LEU A 155 -26.85 6.89 -1.97
N GLY A 156 -26.31 5.83 -1.37
CA GLY A 156 -27.01 4.58 -1.12
C GLY A 156 -27.60 3.96 -2.38
N LEU A 157 -26.83 3.92 -3.48
CA LEU A 157 -27.30 3.49 -4.79
C LEU A 157 -27.58 1.99 -4.83
N THR A 158 -28.76 1.63 -5.34
CA THR A 158 -29.17 0.23 -5.53
C THR A 158 -29.64 -0.07 -6.96
N SER A 159 -29.63 0.93 -7.85
CA SER A 159 -30.14 0.85 -9.22
C SER A 159 -29.00 1.04 -10.21
N PHE A 160 -28.93 0.17 -11.21
CA PHE A 160 -27.86 0.17 -12.21
C PHE A 160 -27.88 1.47 -13.00
N LYS A 161 -29.06 1.88 -13.47
CA LYS A 161 -29.26 3.17 -14.14
C LYS A 161 -28.76 4.37 -13.33
N LYS A 162 -28.89 4.34 -11.99
CA LYS A 162 -28.41 5.44 -11.14
C LYS A 162 -26.89 5.37 -10.98
N MET A 163 -26.31 4.18 -10.85
CA MET A 163 -24.85 4.00 -10.83
C MET A 163 -24.22 4.52 -12.13
N GLU A 164 -24.79 4.19 -13.29
CA GLU A 164 -24.32 4.69 -14.58
C GLU A 164 -24.53 6.20 -14.75
N ALA A 165 -25.62 6.76 -14.23
CA ALA A 165 -25.86 8.20 -14.23
C ALA A 165 -24.81 8.98 -13.41
N GLU A 166 -24.23 8.35 -12.37
CA GLU A 166 -23.09 8.88 -11.61
C GLU A 166 -21.73 8.60 -12.28
N GLY A 167 -21.71 8.11 -13.53
CA GLY A 167 -20.51 7.93 -14.34
C GLY A 167 -19.74 6.63 -14.14
N MET A 168 -20.31 5.64 -13.43
CA MET A 168 -19.68 4.34 -13.22
C MET A 168 -19.63 3.52 -14.53
N ASP A 169 -18.54 2.76 -14.75
CA ASP A 169 -18.38 1.94 -15.96
C ASP A 169 -19.49 0.86 -16.04
N SER A 170 -20.24 0.84 -17.13
CA SER A 170 -21.36 -0.09 -17.34
C SER A 170 -20.97 -1.57 -17.23
N ARG A 171 -19.74 -1.97 -17.59
CA ARG A 171 -19.30 -3.36 -17.46
C ARG A 171 -19.09 -3.72 -15.98
N ALA A 172 -18.53 -2.80 -15.19
CA ALA A 172 -18.40 -2.98 -13.74
C ALA A 172 -19.78 -3.02 -13.07
N VAL A 173 -20.69 -2.13 -13.43
CA VAL A 173 -22.08 -2.11 -12.93
C VAL A 173 -22.82 -3.39 -13.30
N ASN A 174 -22.76 -3.84 -14.55
CA ASN A 174 -23.42 -5.08 -14.96
C ASN A 174 -22.84 -6.31 -14.26
N ARG A 175 -21.52 -6.34 -14.02
CA ARG A 175 -20.85 -7.47 -13.37
C ARG A 175 -21.12 -7.54 -11.87
N HIS A 176 -21.14 -6.40 -11.18
CA HIS A 176 -21.14 -6.35 -9.70
C HIS A 176 -22.37 -5.67 -9.09
N GLY A 177 -23.18 -4.99 -9.90
CA GLY A 177 -24.30 -4.16 -9.45
C GLY A 177 -25.32 -4.90 -8.60
N THR A 178 -25.65 -6.15 -8.93
CA THR A 178 -26.58 -6.97 -8.11
C THR A 178 -26.03 -7.19 -6.71
N LYS A 179 -24.74 -7.52 -6.60
CA LYS A 179 -24.06 -7.75 -5.32
C LYS A 179 -23.96 -6.47 -4.50
N ILE A 180 -23.54 -5.38 -5.15
CA ILE A 180 -23.45 -4.05 -4.53
C ILE A 180 -24.83 -3.60 -4.01
N ALA A 181 -25.87 -3.68 -4.85
CA ALA A 181 -27.22 -3.29 -4.46
C ALA A 181 -27.75 -4.13 -3.28
N ALA A 182 -27.45 -5.43 -3.23
CA ALA A 182 -27.80 -6.29 -2.11
C ALA A 182 -27.08 -5.88 -0.82
N ILE A 183 -25.77 -5.59 -0.88
CA ILE A 183 -25.00 -5.10 0.27
C ILE A 183 -25.57 -3.77 0.78
N VAL A 184 -25.83 -2.82 -0.12
CA VAL A 184 -26.39 -1.51 0.24
C VAL A 184 -27.76 -1.66 0.90
N LYS A 185 -28.65 -2.50 0.35
CA LYS A 185 -29.97 -2.76 0.94
C LYS A 185 -29.86 -3.34 2.35
N LYS A 186 -28.96 -4.30 2.56
CA LYS A 186 -28.72 -4.90 3.88
C LYS A 186 -28.15 -3.87 4.86
N ALA A 187 -27.14 -3.12 4.44
CA ALA A 187 -26.49 -2.12 5.28
C ALA A 187 -27.43 -0.96 5.69
N LYS A 188 -28.40 -0.61 4.85
CA LYS A 188 -29.44 0.38 5.20
C LYS A 188 -30.38 -0.07 6.32
N GLN A 189 -30.37 -1.36 6.67
CA GLN A 189 -31.16 -1.91 7.79
C GLN A 189 -30.34 -1.95 9.10
N THR A 190 -29.05 -1.60 9.07
CA THR A 190 -28.22 -1.54 10.27
C THR A 190 -28.79 -0.48 11.23
N PRO A 191 -29.00 -0.83 12.51
CA PRO A 191 -29.54 0.11 13.48
C PRO A 191 -28.47 1.15 13.87
N PRO A 192 -28.84 2.39 14.24
CA PRO A 192 -27.89 3.47 14.47
C PRO A 192 -26.80 3.19 15.52
N GLU A 193 -27.09 2.32 16.48
CA GLU A 193 -26.18 1.90 17.55
C GLU A 193 -25.02 1.05 17.02
N GLU A 194 -25.18 0.43 15.86
CA GLU A 194 -24.17 -0.39 15.19
C GLU A 194 -23.40 0.38 14.10
N TYR A 195 -23.68 1.67 13.91
CA TYR A 195 -22.95 2.47 12.92
C TYR A 195 -21.47 2.61 13.29
N PRO A 196 -20.55 2.50 12.31
CA PRO A 196 -19.16 2.84 12.54
C PRO A 196 -19.04 4.28 13.04
N ALA A 197 -18.10 4.49 13.97
CA ALA A 197 -17.75 5.82 14.41
C ALA A 197 -17.37 6.71 13.22
N LYS A 198 -17.69 8.00 13.33
CA LYS A 198 -17.22 9.00 12.38
C LYS A 198 -15.69 8.96 12.34
N ILE A 199 -15.13 9.06 11.15
CA ILE A 199 -13.68 9.16 10.97
C ILE A 199 -13.29 10.63 11.07
N ASP A 200 -12.58 10.98 12.15
CA ASP A 200 -12.07 12.33 12.34
C ASP A 200 -10.70 12.50 11.69
N ARG A 201 -10.53 13.56 10.91
CA ARG A 201 -9.24 13.86 10.30
C ARG A 201 -8.31 14.48 11.33
N LEU A 202 -7.07 14.00 11.39
CA LEU A 202 -6.03 14.55 12.24
C LEU A 202 -5.86 16.08 12.06
N MET A 203 -5.99 16.57 10.82
CA MET A 203 -5.84 17.99 10.50
C MET A 203 -6.95 18.90 11.03
N ASP A 204 -8.10 18.34 11.42
CA ASP A 204 -9.24 19.09 11.94
C ASP A 204 -9.17 19.27 13.47
N TYR A 205 -8.21 18.61 14.14
CA TYR A 205 -8.04 18.75 15.58
C TYR A 205 -7.56 20.17 15.95
N PRO A 206 -8.10 20.77 17.03
CA PRO A 206 -7.64 22.05 17.53
C PRO A 206 -6.13 22.05 17.78
N GLY A 207 -5.44 23.08 17.27
CA GLY A 207 -3.99 23.20 17.44
C GLY A 207 -3.14 22.33 16.52
N TYR A 208 -3.71 21.49 15.64
CA TYR A 208 -2.96 20.61 14.73
C TYR A 208 -1.82 21.34 14.00
N LYS A 209 -2.10 22.48 13.37
CA LYS A 209 -1.09 23.25 12.63
C LYS A 209 0.06 23.73 13.52
N GLN A 210 -0.23 24.11 14.76
CA GLN A 210 0.78 24.59 15.71
C GLN A 210 1.65 23.43 16.20
N VAL A 211 1.03 22.33 16.59
CA VAL A 211 1.76 21.11 17.03
C VAL A 211 2.63 20.59 15.88
N PHE A 212 2.07 20.47 14.68
CA PHE A 212 2.80 20.03 13.50
C PHE A 212 3.97 20.95 13.15
N LYS A 213 3.80 22.27 13.28
CA LYS A 213 4.88 23.24 13.09
C LYS A 213 5.98 23.10 14.13
N ASN A 214 5.64 22.78 15.39
CA ASN A 214 6.61 22.61 16.46
C ASN A 214 7.40 21.29 16.37
N MET A 215 6.85 20.27 15.71
CA MET A 215 7.51 18.98 15.51
C MET A 215 8.46 18.95 14.30
N LYS A 216 8.28 19.87 13.35
CA LYS A 216 9.15 20.04 12.18
C LYS A 216 10.37 20.88 12.51
#